data_AF-A0A966GGK3-F1
#
_entry.id   AF-A0A966GGK3-F1
#
_cell.length_a   1.000
_cell.length_b   1.000
_cell.length_c   1.000
_cell.angle_alpha   90.00
_cell.angle_beta   90.00
_cell.angle_gamma   90.00
#
_symmetry.space_group_name_H-M   'P 1'
#
loop_
_entity.id
_entity.type
_entity.pdbx_description
1 polymer ?
#
loop_
_entity_poly.entity_id
_entity_poly.type
_entity_poly.pdbx_seq_one_letter_code
_entity_poly.pdbx_strand_id
1 'polypeptide(L)'
;MKAACGSCGEQVGPQARFCPACGTRLGQTTPTRSRFMSVLFCDLVASTALNEAIGDEAMFALLAQYQDLCRKIVAAEGGYVAKFMGDGMLAYFGFPGAMKNSAGSAVSAALSIIEAVAGLVAPGGTALCASAGVATGWMVVGDANTGPDARETLAIGGTVNMAARLRAATRPGTVAVGDAVCRRLDPGGFARRFLGLHSFKGFGNPVAVWAISRDRSTPALPDFVGREGAMATLDAIWHAVQAGQVRAVEIVAPGGFGKTTLARRHLARVANDHEIFEIRGMSHRRDESLGCLKVFVQHLAGITAAMDGAAQRDRLAAFAPEGARDGLALLLGIETEPVAPLVRQARIAQALGGLMQAMIGAGRAVLFV
;
A
#
# COMPACT_ATOMS: atom_id res chain seq x y z
N MET A 1 -24.52 6.91 -40.36
CA MET A 1 -24.75 5.64 -39.63
C MET A 1 -25.11 5.98 -38.19
N LYS A 2 -26.19 5.39 -37.66
CA LYS A 2 -26.52 5.49 -36.22
C LYS A 2 -25.56 4.58 -35.46
N ALA A 3 -24.89 5.10 -34.43
CA ALA A 3 -24.07 4.28 -33.54
C ALA A 3 -24.97 3.72 -32.43
N ALA A 4 -24.64 2.53 -31.91
CA ALA A 4 -25.29 2.00 -30.71
C ALA A 4 -24.43 2.30 -29.48
N CYS A 5 -25.06 2.55 -28.33
CA CYS A 5 -24.35 2.72 -27.07
C CYS A 5 -23.75 1.38 -26.62
N GLY A 6 -22.42 1.30 -26.46
CA GLY A 6 -21.74 0.08 -25.98
C GLY A 6 -22.04 -0.32 -24.53
N SER A 7 -22.85 0.45 -23.79
CA SER A 7 -23.24 0.10 -22.41
C SER A 7 -24.68 -0.41 -22.29
N CYS A 8 -25.61 0.07 -23.13
CA CYS A 8 -27.03 -0.29 -23.03
C CYS A 8 -27.69 -0.62 -24.37
N GLY A 9 -26.95 -0.61 -25.47
CA GLY A 9 -27.46 -0.92 -26.82
C GLY A 9 -28.31 0.17 -27.47
N GLU A 10 -28.62 1.27 -26.77
CA GLU A 10 -29.50 2.34 -27.27
C GLU A 10 -28.96 2.98 -28.55
N GLN A 11 -29.84 3.26 -29.52
CA GLN A 11 -29.45 3.96 -30.73
C GLN A 11 -29.16 5.43 -30.44
N VAL A 12 -27.93 5.84 -30.70
CA VAL A 12 -27.46 7.18 -30.41
C VAL A 12 -27.22 7.97 -31.68
N GLY A 13 -27.72 9.20 -31.68
CA GLY A 13 -27.54 10.14 -32.78
C GLY A 13 -26.07 10.45 -33.02
N PRO A 14 -25.67 10.78 -34.27
CA PRO A 14 -24.26 10.92 -34.66
C PRO A 14 -23.49 12.03 -33.93
N GLN A 15 -24.18 12.95 -33.23
CA GLN A 15 -23.56 14.03 -32.44
C GLN A 15 -23.80 13.90 -30.93
N ALA A 16 -24.40 12.81 -30.45
CA ALA A 16 -24.67 12.61 -29.04
C ALA A 16 -23.35 12.39 -28.27
N ARG A 17 -23.04 13.27 -27.30
CA ARG A 17 -21.86 13.12 -26.40
C ARG A 17 -22.13 12.18 -25.23
N PHE A 18 -23.41 11.93 -24.93
CA PHE A 18 -23.87 11.05 -23.86
C PHE A 18 -25.06 10.23 -24.37
N CYS A 19 -25.20 9.01 -23.87
CA CYS A 19 -26.35 8.17 -24.15
C CYS A 19 -27.57 8.78 -23.46
N PRO A 20 -28.67 9.02 -24.20
CA PRO A 20 -29.88 9.61 -23.63
C PRO A 20 -30.59 8.66 -22.67
N ALA A 21 -30.36 7.35 -22.76
CA ALA A 21 -30.99 6.35 -21.90
C ALA A 21 -30.22 6.10 -20.60
N CYS A 22 -28.90 5.87 -20.66
CA CYS A 22 -28.10 5.47 -19.49
C CYS A 22 -27.06 6.50 -19.04
N GLY A 23 -26.93 7.64 -19.72
CA GLY A 23 -25.95 8.67 -19.39
C GLY A 23 -24.49 8.34 -19.76
N THR A 24 -24.21 7.17 -20.35
CA THR A 24 -22.85 6.78 -20.75
C THR A 24 -22.28 7.75 -21.77
N ARG A 25 -21.08 8.28 -21.50
CA ARG A 25 -20.39 9.19 -22.43
C ARG A 25 -19.97 8.45 -23.71
N LEU A 26 -20.40 8.97 -24.85
CA LEU A 26 -20.18 8.40 -26.17
C LEU A 26 -19.03 9.13 -26.87
N GLY A 27 -18.16 8.40 -27.56
CA GLY A 27 -17.14 8.99 -28.43
C GLY A 27 -15.91 9.59 -27.74
N GLN A 28 -15.67 9.34 -26.45
CA GLN A 28 -14.35 9.58 -25.86
C GLN A 28 -13.56 8.26 -25.87
N THR A 29 -12.70 8.10 -26.89
CA THR A 29 -11.46 7.37 -26.68
C THR A 29 -10.66 8.18 -25.67
N THR A 30 -10.21 7.56 -24.57
CA THR A 30 -9.29 8.21 -23.65
C THR A 30 -8.06 8.61 -24.47
N PRO A 31 -7.77 9.91 -24.66
CA PRO A 31 -6.63 10.32 -25.49
C PRO A 31 -5.38 9.68 -24.92
N THR A 32 -4.59 9.06 -25.79
CA THR A 32 -3.31 8.45 -25.41
C THR A 32 -2.48 9.49 -24.69
N ARG A 33 -2.21 9.27 -23.41
CA ARG A 33 -1.45 10.19 -22.56
C ARG A 33 -0.26 9.49 -21.95
N SER A 34 0.91 10.11 -22.12
CA SER A 34 2.11 9.74 -21.39
C SER A 34 1.93 10.07 -19.91
N ARG A 35 2.14 9.07 -19.06
CA ARG A 35 2.03 9.19 -17.61
C ARG A 35 3.20 8.49 -16.94
N PHE A 36 3.71 9.10 -15.88
CA PHE A 36 4.73 8.51 -15.05
C PHE A 36 4.07 7.70 -13.93
N MET A 37 4.23 6.39 -13.93
CA MET A 37 3.53 5.50 -13.02
C MET A 37 4.34 4.25 -12.68
N SER A 38 3.88 3.51 -11.67
CA SER A 38 4.52 2.28 -11.21
C SER A 38 3.68 1.07 -11.63
N VAL A 39 4.38 0.01 -12.03
CA VAL A 39 3.80 -1.26 -12.47
C VAL A 39 4.25 -2.34 -11.49
N LEU A 40 3.29 -3.09 -10.97
CA LEU A 40 3.50 -4.30 -10.21
C LEU A 40 3.17 -5.50 -11.11
N PHE A 41 4.12 -6.41 -11.25
CA PHE A 41 3.90 -7.73 -11.82
C PHE A 41 4.10 -8.76 -10.71
N CYS A 42 3.07 -9.56 -10.43
CA CYS A 42 3.08 -10.58 -9.39
C CYS A 42 2.64 -11.90 -10.00
N ASP A 43 3.26 -13.01 -9.61
CA ASP A 43 2.93 -14.31 -10.16
C ASP A 43 3.32 -15.43 -9.19
N LEU A 44 2.52 -16.50 -9.16
CA LEU A 44 2.71 -17.63 -8.26
C LEU A 44 3.97 -18.42 -8.64
N VAL A 45 4.65 -18.94 -7.63
CA VAL A 45 5.85 -19.75 -7.81
C VAL A 45 5.43 -21.21 -8.00
N ALA A 46 5.99 -21.86 -9.03
CA ALA A 46 5.74 -23.27 -9.34
C ALA A 46 4.25 -23.64 -9.53
N SER A 47 3.45 -22.70 -10.03
CA SER A 47 2.02 -22.88 -10.29
C SER A 47 1.68 -24.02 -11.25
N THR A 48 2.50 -24.27 -12.26
CA THR A 48 2.29 -25.39 -13.20
C THR A 48 2.40 -26.73 -12.49
N ALA A 49 3.43 -26.93 -11.68
CA ALA A 49 3.59 -28.14 -10.88
C ALA A 49 2.47 -28.28 -9.84
N LEU A 50 2.01 -27.15 -9.28
CA LEU A 50 0.85 -27.16 -8.39
C LEU A 50 -0.42 -27.60 -9.14
N ASN A 51 -0.66 -27.09 -10.35
CA ASN A 51 -1.82 -27.47 -11.17
C ASN A 51 -1.82 -28.96 -11.49
N GLU A 52 -0.67 -29.52 -11.87
CA GLU A 52 -0.52 -30.96 -12.11
C GLU A 52 -0.84 -31.80 -10.87
N ALA A 53 -0.53 -31.29 -9.66
CA ALA A 53 -0.76 -32.00 -8.41
C ALA A 53 -2.22 -31.96 -7.93
N ILE A 54 -2.92 -30.83 -8.11
CA ILE A 54 -4.27 -30.63 -7.56
C ILE A 54 -5.40 -30.75 -8.60
N GLY A 55 -5.06 -30.69 -9.88
CA GLY A 55 -6.01 -30.72 -11.00
C GLY A 55 -6.64 -29.36 -11.31
N ASP A 56 -7.16 -29.22 -12.54
CA ASP A 56 -7.63 -27.95 -13.09
C ASP A 56 -8.80 -27.33 -12.32
N GLU A 57 -9.75 -28.15 -11.84
CA GLU A 57 -10.92 -27.68 -11.09
C GLU A 57 -10.52 -27.02 -9.76
N ALA A 58 -9.61 -27.68 -9.03
CA ALA A 58 -9.07 -27.18 -7.78
C ALA A 58 -8.21 -25.92 -7.99
N MET A 59 -7.39 -25.93 -9.05
CA MET A 59 -6.58 -24.77 -9.42
C MET A 59 -7.43 -23.57 -9.82
N PHE A 60 -8.54 -23.78 -10.54
CA PHE A 60 -9.47 -22.70 -10.90
C PHE A 60 -10.06 -22.03 -9.66
N ALA A 61 -10.52 -22.82 -8.68
CA ALA A 61 -11.05 -22.30 -7.42
C ALA A 61 -9.96 -21.57 -6.60
N LEU A 62 -8.73 -22.07 -6.59
CA LEU A 62 -7.60 -21.47 -5.90
C LEU A 62 -7.19 -20.14 -6.55
N LEU A 63 -7.14 -20.09 -7.89
CA LEU A 63 -6.85 -18.87 -8.63
C LEU A 63 -7.92 -17.81 -8.38
N ALA A 64 -9.21 -18.17 -8.31
CA ALA A 64 -10.26 -17.21 -7.98
C ALA A 64 -10.03 -16.54 -6.61
N GLN A 65 -9.67 -17.33 -5.59
CA GLN A 65 -9.34 -16.81 -4.25
C GLN A 65 -8.10 -15.90 -4.27
N TYR A 66 -7.03 -16.33 -4.95
CA TYR A 66 -5.81 -15.54 -5.13
C TYR A 66 -6.10 -14.20 -5.83
N GLN A 67 -6.89 -14.22 -6.90
CA GLN A 67 -7.23 -13.02 -7.65
C GLN A 67 -8.07 -12.04 -6.83
N ASP A 68 -9.03 -12.53 -6.04
CA ASP A 68 -9.82 -11.69 -5.13
C ASP A 68 -8.98 -11.06 -4.03
N LEU A 69 -8.06 -11.83 -3.44
CA LEU A 69 -7.10 -11.34 -2.46
C LEU A 69 -6.21 -10.25 -3.06
N CYS A 70 -5.68 -10.48 -4.26
CA CYS A 70 -4.89 -9.49 -5.00
C CYS A 70 -5.69 -8.21 -5.29
N ARG A 71 -6.93 -8.33 -5.76
CA ARG A 71 -7.82 -7.18 -6.02
C ARG A 71 -8.00 -6.33 -4.77
N LYS A 72 -8.30 -6.95 -3.62
CA LYS A 72 -8.48 -6.26 -2.33
C LYS A 72 -7.22 -5.51 -1.90
N ILE A 73 -6.05 -6.17 -1.96
CA ILE A 73 -4.78 -5.57 -1.53
C ILE A 73 -4.35 -4.43 -2.45
N VAL A 74 -4.43 -4.62 -3.77
CA VAL A 74 -4.08 -3.58 -4.74
C VAL A 74 -4.99 -2.36 -4.57
N ALA A 75 -6.29 -2.56 -4.41
CA ALA A 75 -7.23 -1.47 -4.17
C ALA A 75 -6.95 -0.73 -2.85
N ALA A 76 -6.63 -1.45 -1.76
CA ALA A 76 -6.28 -0.87 -0.46
C ALA A 76 -5.00 0.00 -0.51
N GLU A 77 -4.11 -0.29 -1.46
CA GLU A 77 -2.92 0.51 -1.75
C GLU A 77 -3.12 1.57 -2.86
N GLY A 78 -4.36 1.78 -3.29
CA GLY A 78 -4.75 2.77 -4.29
C GLY A 78 -4.30 2.43 -5.71
N GLY A 79 -3.94 1.17 -5.95
CA GLY A 79 -3.60 0.65 -7.28
C GLY A 79 -4.84 0.21 -8.06
N TYR A 80 -4.62 -0.04 -9.34
CA TYR A 80 -5.61 -0.56 -10.28
C TYR A 80 -5.11 -1.88 -10.86
N VAL A 81 -5.87 -2.96 -10.69
CA VAL A 81 -5.56 -4.23 -11.35
C VAL A 81 -5.94 -4.12 -12.82
N ALA A 82 -4.94 -4.18 -13.69
CA ALA A 82 -5.12 -4.01 -15.13
C ALA A 82 -5.65 -5.29 -15.77
N LYS A 83 -5.03 -6.43 -15.45
CA LYS A 83 -5.45 -7.75 -15.91
C LYS A 83 -4.83 -8.88 -15.10
N PHE A 84 -5.49 -10.02 -15.16
CA PHE A 84 -4.95 -11.32 -14.76
C PHE A 84 -4.55 -12.12 -15.99
N MET A 85 -3.52 -12.94 -15.85
CA MET A 85 -2.89 -13.73 -16.90
C MET A 85 -2.65 -15.15 -16.35
N GLY A 86 -3.73 -15.84 -15.99
CA GLY A 86 -3.68 -17.07 -15.20
C GLY A 86 -3.37 -16.78 -13.73
N ASP A 87 -2.20 -17.23 -13.29
CA ASP A 87 -1.59 -16.98 -11.99
C ASP A 87 -0.82 -15.64 -11.92
N GLY A 88 -0.54 -15.04 -13.07
CA GLY A 88 0.04 -13.71 -13.17
C GLY A 88 -0.99 -12.59 -12.95
N MET A 89 -0.55 -11.52 -12.29
CA MET A 89 -1.29 -10.27 -12.12
C MET A 89 -0.44 -9.08 -12.58
N LEU A 90 -1.07 -8.19 -13.33
CA LEU A 90 -0.54 -6.87 -13.67
C LEU A 90 -1.37 -5.77 -13.00
N ALA A 91 -0.72 -4.89 -12.23
CA ALA A 91 -1.36 -3.76 -11.56
C ALA A 91 -0.60 -2.44 -11.78
N TYR A 92 -1.33 -1.34 -11.83
CA TYR A 92 -0.81 0.01 -12.04
C TYR A 92 -1.06 0.90 -10.82
N PHE A 93 -0.08 1.73 -10.49
CA PHE A 93 -0.14 2.72 -9.40
C PHE A 93 0.16 4.10 -9.95
N GLY A 94 -0.74 5.07 -9.72
CA GLY A 94 -0.75 6.34 -10.45
C GLY A 94 -1.64 6.32 -11.71
N PHE A 95 -2.59 5.38 -11.77
CA PHE A 95 -3.65 5.29 -12.76
C PHE A 95 -4.97 4.89 -12.06
N PRO A 96 -6.15 5.44 -12.47
CA PRO A 96 -6.36 6.48 -13.48
C PRO A 96 -5.98 7.89 -13.00
N GLY A 97 -5.85 8.09 -11.69
CA GLY A 97 -5.41 9.35 -11.06
C GLY A 97 -3.91 9.37 -10.75
N ALA A 98 -3.29 10.55 -10.79
CA ALA A 98 -1.89 10.70 -10.41
C ALA A 98 -1.69 10.37 -8.91
N MET A 99 -0.61 9.64 -8.61
CA MET A 99 -0.27 9.22 -7.24
C MET A 99 1.15 9.66 -6.90
N LYS A 100 1.29 10.44 -5.82
CA LYS A 100 2.57 11.02 -5.38
C LYS A 100 3.60 9.94 -5.01
N ASN A 101 3.16 8.86 -4.36
CA ASN A 101 4.02 7.76 -3.92
C ASN A 101 3.70 6.44 -4.63
N SER A 102 3.54 6.46 -5.96
CA SER A 102 3.18 5.25 -6.72
C SER A 102 4.17 4.10 -6.53
N ALA A 103 5.48 4.40 -6.43
CA ALA A 103 6.52 3.40 -6.22
C ALA A 103 6.39 2.72 -4.84
N GLY A 104 6.21 3.51 -3.78
CA GLY A 104 6.03 2.99 -2.43
C GLY A 104 4.75 2.18 -2.27
N SER A 105 3.62 2.66 -2.80
CA SER A 105 2.35 1.92 -2.77
C SER A 105 2.42 0.60 -3.55
N ALA A 106 3.08 0.59 -4.72
CA ALA A 106 3.28 -0.63 -5.49
C ALA A 106 4.11 -1.68 -4.74
N VAL A 107 5.18 -1.25 -4.07
CA VAL A 107 6.03 -2.12 -3.24
C VAL A 107 5.28 -2.61 -1.99
N SER A 108 4.52 -1.74 -1.32
CA SER A 108 3.66 -2.14 -0.19
C SER A 108 2.64 -3.20 -0.61
N ALA A 109 1.96 -3.01 -1.75
CA ALA A 109 1.01 -3.97 -2.27
C ALA A 109 1.69 -5.31 -2.59
N ALA A 110 2.87 -5.28 -3.23
CA ALA A 110 3.65 -6.47 -3.53
C ALA A 110 3.99 -7.29 -2.27
N LEU A 111 4.49 -6.62 -1.23
CA LEU A 111 4.83 -7.26 0.03
C LEU A 111 3.60 -7.84 0.73
N SER A 112 2.50 -7.08 0.78
CA SER A 112 1.24 -7.54 1.38
C SER A 112 0.63 -8.72 0.61
N ILE A 113 0.74 -8.75 -0.72
CA ILE A 113 0.30 -9.91 -1.52
C ILE A 113 1.12 -11.14 -1.16
N ILE A 114 2.45 -11.03 -1.13
CA ILE A 114 3.33 -12.18 -0.79
C ILE A 114 2.99 -12.73 0.59
N GLU A 115 2.82 -11.86 1.58
CA GLU A 115 2.46 -12.23 2.95
C GLU A 115 1.09 -12.92 3.02
N ALA A 116 0.09 -12.35 2.36
CA ALA A 116 -1.27 -12.88 2.39
C ALA A 116 -1.40 -14.19 1.57
N VAL A 117 -0.65 -14.33 0.48
CA VAL A 117 -0.58 -15.59 -0.30
C VAL A 117 0.08 -16.71 0.48
N ALA A 118 1.09 -16.41 1.31
CA ALA A 118 1.71 -17.42 2.17
C ALA A 118 0.72 -18.03 3.19
N GLY A 119 -0.37 -17.33 3.50
CA GLY A 119 -1.48 -17.83 4.32
C GLY A 119 -2.52 -18.67 3.55
N LEU A 120 -2.45 -18.71 2.21
CA LEU A 120 -3.31 -19.58 1.41
C LEU A 120 -2.70 -20.98 1.32
N VAL A 121 -3.54 -21.99 1.53
CA VAL A 121 -3.15 -23.39 1.49
C VAL A 121 -3.94 -24.07 0.38
N ALA A 122 -3.23 -24.69 -0.57
CA ALA A 122 -3.85 -25.48 -1.62
C ALA A 122 -4.41 -26.79 -1.05
N PRO A 123 -5.37 -27.42 -1.74
CA PRO A 123 -5.78 -28.79 -1.44
C PRO A 123 -4.54 -29.71 -1.33
N GLY A 124 -4.47 -30.50 -0.26
CA GLY A 124 -3.28 -31.30 0.06
C GLY A 124 -2.27 -30.64 1.00
N GLY A 125 -2.52 -29.42 1.48
CA GLY A 125 -1.73 -28.78 2.55
C GLY A 125 -0.53 -27.97 2.05
N THR A 126 -0.35 -27.84 0.74
CA THR A 126 0.78 -27.09 0.16
C THR A 126 0.56 -25.58 0.31
N ALA A 127 1.47 -24.90 1.00
CA ALA A 127 1.45 -23.45 1.13
C ALA A 127 1.77 -22.78 -0.21
N LEU A 128 1.01 -21.75 -0.57
CA LEU A 128 1.27 -20.98 -1.79
C LEU A 128 2.44 -20.02 -1.59
N CYS A 129 3.14 -19.72 -2.68
CA CYS A 129 4.21 -18.74 -2.70
C CYS A 129 4.03 -17.83 -3.93
N ALA A 130 4.08 -16.52 -3.72
CA ALA A 130 4.10 -15.52 -4.78
C ALA A 130 5.44 -14.80 -4.82
N SER A 131 5.80 -14.26 -5.98
CA SER A 131 6.93 -13.34 -6.13
C SER A 131 6.55 -12.18 -7.02
N ALA A 132 7.16 -11.02 -6.77
CA ALA A 132 6.78 -9.79 -7.44
C ALA A 132 7.97 -9.00 -7.96
N GLY A 133 7.73 -8.26 -9.04
CA GLY A 133 8.62 -7.28 -9.62
C GLY A 133 7.91 -5.94 -9.73
N VAL A 134 8.58 -4.87 -9.30
CA VAL A 134 8.04 -3.50 -9.42
C VAL A 134 8.97 -2.64 -10.26
N ALA A 135 8.40 -1.94 -11.24
CA ALA A 135 9.11 -0.96 -12.07
C ALA A 135 8.33 0.36 -12.13
N THR A 136 9.05 1.48 -12.26
CA THR A 136 8.44 2.80 -12.44
C THR A 136 9.02 3.44 -13.69
N GLY A 137 8.16 4.06 -14.50
CA GLY A 137 8.59 4.74 -15.71
C GLY A 137 7.45 5.45 -16.43
N TRP A 138 7.80 6.10 -17.53
CA TRP A 138 6.83 6.69 -18.45
C TRP A 138 6.12 5.58 -19.23
N MET A 139 4.80 5.65 -19.29
CA MET A 139 3.96 4.76 -20.08
C MET A 139 2.91 5.57 -20.81
N VAL A 140 2.56 5.15 -22.03
CA VAL A 140 1.44 5.71 -22.77
C VAL A 140 0.21 4.89 -22.41
N VAL A 141 -0.82 5.57 -21.91
CA VAL A 141 -2.09 4.94 -21.54
C VAL A 141 -3.20 5.43 -22.46
N GLY A 142 -3.95 4.50 -23.04
CA GLY A 142 -5.15 4.77 -23.82
C GLY A 142 -6.09 3.57 -23.80
N ASP A 143 -7.31 3.77 -24.28
CA ASP A 143 -8.22 2.67 -24.53
C ASP A 143 -7.72 1.89 -25.75
N ALA A 144 -7.40 0.62 -25.60
CA ALA A 144 -7.23 -0.25 -26.76
C ALA A 144 -8.63 -0.50 -27.34
N ASN A 145 -8.79 -0.24 -28.64
CA ASN A 145 -9.99 -0.64 -29.38
C ASN A 145 -10.00 -2.18 -29.52
N THR A 146 -10.38 -2.88 -28.46
CA THR A 146 -10.67 -4.32 -28.47
C THR A 146 -12.18 -4.53 -28.64
N GLY A 147 -12.72 -4.18 -29.81
CA GLY A 147 -14.11 -4.43 -30.17
C GLY A 147 -15.16 -3.60 -29.40
N PRO A 148 -16.47 -3.84 -29.63
CA PRO A 148 -17.56 -3.02 -29.09
C PRO A 148 -17.70 -3.05 -27.57
N ASP A 149 -17.24 -4.12 -26.91
CA ASP A 149 -17.58 -4.44 -25.51
C ASP A 149 -16.37 -4.51 -24.55
N ALA A 150 -15.12 -4.49 -25.03
CA ALA A 150 -13.94 -4.54 -24.16
C ALA A 150 -13.13 -3.25 -24.25
N ARG A 151 -13.24 -2.39 -23.23
CA ARG A 151 -12.30 -1.29 -22.99
C ARG A 151 -11.13 -1.80 -22.16
N GLU A 152 -10.19 -2.53 -22.77
CA GLU A 152 -8.92 -2.79 -22.11
C GLU A 152 -8.08 -1.51 -22.12
N THR A 153 -7.77 -0.98 -20.93
CA THR A 153 -6.79 0.10 -20.83
C THR A 153 -5.40 -0.47 -21.09
N LEU A 154 -4.88 -0.23 -22.28
CA LEU A 154 -3.55 -0.66 -22.67
C LEU A 154 -2.53 0.38 -22.23
N ALA A 155 -1.60 -0.04 -21.36
CA ALA A 155 -0.40 0.73 -21.06
C ALA A 155 0.76 0.17 -21.89
N ILE A 156 1.25 0.97 -22.83
CA ILE A 156 2.42 0.62 -23.65
C ILE A 156 3.65 1.30 -23.06
N GLY A 157 4.68 0.51 -22.74
CA GLY A 157 5.96 1.01 -22.28
C GLY A 157 6.90 -0.09 -21.80
N GLY A 158 8.21 0.15 -21.88
CA GLY A 158 9.24 -0.78 -21.40
C GLY A 158 9.13 -1.10 -19.90
N THR A 159 8.41 -0.28 -19.14
CA THR A 159 8.17 -0.46 -17.71
C THR A 159 7.40 -1.74 -17.39
N VAL A 160 6.39 -2.12 -18.19
CA VAL A 160 5.65 -3.38 -17.98
C VAL A 160 6.58 -4.58 -18.16
N ASN A 161 7.36 -4.57 -19.24
CA ASN A 161 8.35 -5.61 -19.50
C ASN A 161 9.42 -5.64 -18.40
N MET A 162 9.87 -4.49 -17.91
CA MET A 162 10.82 -4.41 -16.80
C MET A 162 10.28 -5.05 -15.53
N ALA A 163 9.03 -4.77 -15.15
CA ALA A 163 8.42 -5.38 -13.97
C ALA A 163 8.37 -6.91 -14.07
N ALA A 164 7.99 -7.44 -15.24
CA ALA A 164 7.98 -8.89 -15.48
C ALA A 164 9.40 -9.50 -15.41
N ARG A 165 10.41 -8.82 -15.97
CA ARG A 165 11.82 -9.29 -15.90
C ARG A 165 12.38 -9.24 -14.49
N LEU A 166 12.05 -8.20 -13.73
CA LEU A 166 12.44 -8.10 -12.32
C LEU A 166 11.82 -9.24 -11.52
N ARG A 167 10.53 -9.53 -11.71
CA ARG A 167 9.86 -10.69 -11.07
C ARG A 167 10.58 -12.00 -11.38
N ALA A 168 10.97 -12.20 -12.64
CA ALA A 168 11.64 -13.42 -13.07
C ALA A 168 13.06 -13.57 -12.49
N ALA A 169 13.71 -12.45 -12.13
CA ALA A 169 15.03 -12.44 -11.49
C ALA A 169 14.95 -12.53 -9.96
N THR A 170 13.75 -12.52 -9.37
CA THR A 170 13.58 -12.59 -7.92
C THR A 170 13.61 -14.03 -7.40
N ARG A 171 13.97 -14.18 -6.13
CA ARG A 171 13.78 -15.44 -5.41
C ARG A 171 12.30 -15.63 -5.03
N PRO A 172 11.82 -16.88 -4.90
CA PRO A 172 10.50 -17.18 -4.35
C PRO A 172 10.21 -16.41 -3.07
N GLY A 173 9.01 -15.84 -2.95
CA GLY A 173 8.56 -15.15 -1.72
C GLY A 173 9.18 -13.77 -1.53
N THR A 174 9.77 -13.16 -2.57
CA THR A 174 10.42 -11.85 -2.44
C THR A 174 9.99 -10.85 -3.52
N VAL A 175 10.27 -9.57 -3.26
CA VAL A 175 10.00 -8.45 -4.19
C VAL A 175 11.31 -7.94 -4.77
N ALA A 176 11.45 -7.95 -6.09
CA ALA A 176 12.53 -7.25 -6.81
C ALA A 176 12.05 -5.90 -7.30
N VAL A 177 12.95 -4.92 -7.26
CA VAL A 177 12.73 -3.62 -7.87
C VAL A 177 13.96 -3.18 -8.65
N GLY A 178 13.73 -2.39 -9.70
CA GLY A 178 14.80 -1.70 -10.42
C GLY A 178 15.25 -0.45 -9.68
N ASP A 179 16.40 0.10 -10.08
CA ASP A 179 17.00 1.30 -9.50
C ASP A 179 16.04 2.52 -9.44
N ALA A 180 15.22 2.71 -10.48
CA ALA A 180 14.26 3.82 -10.53
C ALA A 180 13.21 3.77 -9.40
N VAL A 181 12.80 2.56 -9.00
CA VAL A 181 11.91 2.36 -7.85
C VAL A 181 12.70 2.53 -6.57
N CYS A 182 13.86 1.86 -6.45
CA CYS A 182 14.71 1.90 -5.26
C CYS A 182 15.01 3.33 -4.81
N ARG A 183 15.40 4.23 -5.72
CA ARG A 183 15.67 5.65 -5.42
C ARG A 183 14.44 6.45 -4.97
N ARG A 184 13.23 6.01 -5.33
CA ARG A 184 11.96 6.67 -4.98
C ARG A 184 11.34 6.14 -3.70
N LEU A 185 11.80 5.00 -3.20
CA LEU A 185 11.35 4.49 -1.92
C LEU A 185 11.87 5.38 -0.78
N ASP A 186 11.09 5.49 0.29
CA ASP A 186 11.51 6.12 1.53
C ASP A 186 12.64 5.28 2.18
N PRO A 187 13.83 5.84 2.46
CA PRO A 187 14.94 5.12 3.09
C PRO A 187 14.58 4.42 4.40
N GLY A 188 13.69 4.99 5.20
CA GLY A 188 13.22 4.36 6.45
C GLY A 188 11.92 3.58 6.32
N GLY A 189 11.38 3.41 5.10
CA GLY A 189 10.16 2.63 4.87
C GLY A 189 10.40 1.14 4.58
N PHE A 190 11.52 0.83 3.93
CA PHE A 190 11.80 -0.51 3.43
C PHE A 190 13.31 -0.80 3.48
N ALA A 191 13.68 -2.00 3.89
CA ALA A 191 15.04 -2.49 3.74
C ALA A 191 15.32 -2.88 2.30
N ARG A 192 16.57 -2.70 1.89
CA ARG A 192 17.00 -2.81 0.50
C ARG A 192 18.28 -3.62 0.46
N ARG A 193 18.30 -4.68 -0.33
CA ARG A 193 19.49 -5.49 -0.55
C ARG A 193 19.83 -5.50 -2.02
N PHE A 194 21.03 -5.05 -2.37
CA PHE A 194 21.50 -5.07 -3.74
C PHE A 194 21.68 -6.51 -4.23
N LEU A 195 21.11 -6.84 -5.39
CA LEU A 195 21.19 -8.16 -6.02
C LEU A 195 22.14 -8.19 -7.23
N GLY A 196 22.86 -7.10 -7.48
CA GLY A 196 23.77 -6.98 -8.62
C GLY A 196 23.15 -6.31 -9.85
N LEU A 197 23.95 -6.26 -10.91
CA LEU A 197 23.55 -5.81 -12.23
C LEU A 197 23.07 -7.00 -13.06
N HIS A 198 21.90 -6.88 -13.67
CA HIS A 198 21.27 -7.94 -14.46
C HIS A 198 21.04 -7.44 -15.89
N SER A 199 21.42 -8.26 -16.87
CA SER A 199 21.15 -7.99 -18.27
C SER A 199 19.81 -8.62 -18.66
N PHE A 200 18.84 -7.79 -19.03
CA PHE A 200 17.52 -8.25 -19.45
C PHE A 200 17.33 -8.14 -20.95
N LYS A 201 16.74 -9.17 -21.56
CA LYS A 201 16.39 -9.14 -22.99
C LYS A 201 15.49 -7.92 -23.29
N GLY A 202 15.90 -7.13 -24.29
CA GLY A 202 15.19 -5.91 -24.71
C GLY A 202 15.66 -4.63 -24.01
N PHE A 203 16.69 -4.70 -23.15
CA PHE A 203 17.30 -3.54 -22.50
C PHE A 203 18.78 -3.47 -22.88
N GLY A 204 19.22 -2.33 -23.41
CA GLY A 204 20.59 -2.16 -23.93
C GLY A 204 21.68 -2.04 -22.85
N ASN A 205 21.29 -1.71 -21.61
CA ASN A 205 22.21 -1.56 -20.48
C ASN A 205 21.82 -2.52 -19.34
N PRO A 206 22.81 -3.05 -18.58
CA PRO A 206 22.53 -3.79 -17.35
C PRO A 206 21.72 -2.95 -16.35
N VAL A 207 20.81 -3.60 -15.65
CA VAL A 207 19.87 -2.99 -14.71
C VAL A 207 20.26 -3.38 -13.29
N ALA A 208 20.42 -2.40 -12.41
CA ALA A 208 20.59 -2.65 -10.98
C ALA A 208 19.29 -3.16 -10.35
N VAL A 209 19.37 -4.35 -9.74
CA VAL A 209 18.23 -5.03 -9.12
C VAL A 209 18.39 -5.02 -7.60
N TRP A 210 17.29 -4.77 -6.90
CA TRP A 210 17.24 -4.68 -5.45
C TRP A 210 16.13 -5.57 -4.90
N ALA A 211 16.42 -6.37 -3.87
CA ALA A 211 15.39 -7.02 -3.08
C ALA A 211 14.87 -6.05 -2.02
N ILE A 212 13.55 -6.01 -1.84
CA ILE A 212 12.90 -5.16 -0.85
C ILE A 212 12.20 -6.01 0.21
N SER A 213 12.34 -5.62 1.48
CA SER A 213 11.67 -6.25 2.62
C SER A 213 11.16 -5.21 3.63
N ARG A 214 10.23 -5.64 4.50
CA ARG A 214 9.77 -4.85 5.65
C ARG A 214 10.76 -4.90 6.82
N ASP A 215 11.60 -5.93 6.88
CA ASP A 215 12.54 -6.17 7.97
C ASP A 215 13.71 -5.17 7.92
N ARG A 216 13.69 -4.21 8.84
CA ARG A 216 14.58 -3.06 8.88
C ARG A 216 15.89 -3.45 9.56
N SER A 217 16.89 -3.91 8.79
CA SER A 217 18.26 -3.58 9.19
C SER A 217 18.40 -2.07 9.02
N THR A 218 18.66 -1.34 10.11
CA THR A 218 18.77 0.13 10.15
C THR A 218 19.76 0.60 9.09
N PRO A 219 19.31 1.19 7.97
CA PRO A 219 20.25 1.75 7.01
C PRO A 219 20.87 3.00 7.64
N ALA A 220 22.19 3.17 7.47
CA ALA A 220 22.84 4.42 7.82
C ALA A 220 22.15 5.58 7.06
N LEU A 221 21.58 6.52 7.81
CA LEU A 221 20.96 7.71 7.24
C LEU A 221 22.04 8.52 6.51
N PRO A 222 21.78 9.04 5.28
CA PRO A 222 22.74 9.86 4.55
C PRO A 222 23.20 11.07 5.39
N ASP A 223 24.39 11.61 5.08
CA ASP A 223 24.98 12.73 5.81
C ASP A 223 24.00 13.89 5.94
N PHE A 224 23.73 14.24 7.20
CA PHE A 224 22.69 15.17 7.58
C PHE A 224 23.35 16.50 8.00
N VAL A 225 23.78 17.27 7.01
CA VAL A 225 24.60 18.49 7.19
C VAL A 225 23.71 19.70 7.48
N GLY A 226 24.09 20.56 8.45
CA GLY A 226 23.48 21.89 8.64
C GLY A 226 22.12 21.87 9.35
N ARG A 227 21.94 20.95 10.31
CA ARG A 227 20.71 20.76 11.10
C ARG A 227 20.98 20.59 12.59
N GLU A 228 22.16 20.99 13.03
CA GLU A 228 22.63 20.90 14.42
C GLU A 228 21.68 21.63 15.37
N GLY A 229 21.23 22.84 14.98
CA GLY A 229 20.26 23.61 15.78
C GLY A 229 18.91 22.90 15.93
N ALA A 230 18.37 22.32 14.85
CA ALA A 230 17.10 21.58 14.91
C ALA A 230 17.24 20.30 15.75
N MET A 231 18.37 19.61 15.64
CA MET A 231 18.68 18.44 16.47
C MET A 231 18.80 18.80 17.96
N ALA A 232 19.46 19.93 18.28
CA ALA A 232 19.58 20.42 19.64
C ALA A 232 18.22 20.80 20.26
N THR A 233 17.31 21.39 19.46
CA THR A 233 15.93 21.63 19.89
C THR A 233 15.19 20.33 20.22
N LEU A 234 15.33 19.31 19.36
CA LEU A 234 14.73 18.01 19.62
C LEU A 234 15.32 17.35 20.88
N ASP A 235 16.62 17.49 21.13
CA ASP A 235 17.27 17.02 22.37
C ASP A 235 16.73 17.69 23.63
N ALA A 236 16.58 19.01 23.61
CA ALA A 236 16.02 19.73 24.74
C ALA A 236 14.58 19.28 25.04
N ILE A 237 13.78 19.05 24.00
CA ILE A 237 12.43 18.52 24.13
C ILE A 237 12.45 17.09 24.66
N TRP A 238 13.38 16.27 24.18
CA TRP A 238 13.54 14.89 24.64
C TRP A 238 13.88 14.80 26.13
N HIS A 239 14.78 15.65 26.62
CA HIS A 239 15.10 15.70 28.05
C HIS A 239 13.87 16.06 28.91
N ALA A 240 13.00 16.95 28.42
CA ALA A 240 11.72 17.23 29.09
C ALA A 240 10.79 16.01 29.12
N VAL A 241 10.75 15.21 28.03
CA VAL A 241 9.99 13.95 27.98
C VAL A 241 10.54 12.92 28.97
N GLN A 242 11.87 12.80 29.07
CA GLN A 242 12.52 11.93 30.06
C GLN A 242 12.21 12.35 31.51
N ALA A 243 11.94 13.64 31.74
CA ALA A 243 11.48 14.16 33.03
C ALA A 243 9.96 13.95 33.29
N GLY A 244 9.27 13.17 32.44
CA GLY A 244 7.86 12.82 32.59
C GLY A 244 6.88 13.82 31.96
N GLN A 245 7.37 14.77 31.14
CA GLN A 245 6.51 15.76 30.50
C GLN A 245 5.98 15.27 29.15
N VAL A 246 4.73 15.60 28.84
CA VAL A 246 4.16 15.35 27.51
C VAL A 246 4.52 16.52 26.59
N ARG A 247 5.13 16.21 25.43
CA ARG A 247 5.53 17.20 24.43
C ARG A 247 4.98 16.83 23.06
N ALA A 248 4.51 17.82 22.33
CA ALA A 248 4.12 17.71 20.93
C ALA A 248 5.09 18.54 20.08
N VAL A 249 5.60 17.96 18.99
CA VAL A 249 6.54 18.63 18.09
C VAL A 249 6.02 18.52 16.67
N GLU A 250 5.91 19.66 16.00
CA GLU A 250 5.57 19.72 14.58
C GLU A 250 6.80 20.14 13.78
N ILE A 251 7.17 19.34 12.77
CA ILE A 251 8.29 19.64 11.88
C ILE A 251 7.72 20.13 10.55
N VAL A 252 7.75 21.44 10.32
CA VAL A 252 7.21 22.08 9.12
C VAL A 252 8.33 22.50 8.17
N ALA A 253 8.25 22.06 6.93
CA ALA A 253 9.15 22.45 5.83
C ALA A 253 8.58 21.98 4.48
N PRO A 254 9.05 22.51 3.33
CA PRO A 254 8.63 22.01 2.02
C PRO A 254 9.02 20.52 1.79
N GLY A 255 8.41 19.89 0.79
CA GLY A 255 8.72 18.50 0.42
C GLY A 255 10.20 18.31 0.05
N GLY A 256 10.84 17.25 0.54
CA GLY A 256 12.25 16.95 0.24
C GLY A 256 13.28 17.58 1.18
N PHE A 257 12.90 18.46 2.10
CA PHE A 257 13.82 19.16 3.03
C PHE A 257 14.32 18.31 4.22
N GLY A 258 14.15 17.00 4.17
CA GLY A 258 14.67 16.09 5.19
C GLY A 258 13.90 16.03 6.51
N LYS A 259 12.62 16.45 6.56
CA LYS A 259 11.79 16.39 7.78
C LYS A 259 11.73 15.00 8.43
N THR A 260 11.38 14.00 7.61
CA THR A 260 11.29 12.60 8.05
C THR A 260 12.66 12.07 8.46
N THR A 261 13.73 12.50 7.77
CA THR A 261 15.11 12.15 8.11
C THR A 261 15.52 12.75 9.45
N LEU A 262 15.21 14.03 9.72
CA LEU A 262 15.49 14.73 10.98
C LEU A 262 14.90 13.96 12.16
N ALA A 263 13.59 13.68 12.08
CA ALA A 263 12.88 12.99 13.13
C ALA A 263 13.43 11.58 13.37
N ARG A 264 13.61 10.78 12.31
CA ARG A 264 14.15 9.42 12.44
C ARG A 264 15.57 9.40 12.98
N ARG A 265 16.41 10.38 12.64
CA ARG A 265 17.77 10.48 13.17
C ARG A 265 17.78 10.78 14.66
N HIS A 266 16.91 11.68 15.09
CA HIS A 266 16.73 11.96 16.51
C HIS A 266 16.21 10.73 17.25
N LEU A 267 15.14 10.11 16.75
CA LEU A 267 14.59 8.87 17.30
C LEU A 267 15.64 7.77 17.41
N ALA A 268 16.41 7.49 16.36
CA ALA A 268 17.45 6.48 16.38
C ALA A 268 18.55 6.73 17.43
N ARG A 269 18.78 7.98 17.83
CA ARG A 269 19.73 8.33 18.90
C ARG A 269 19.15 8.13 20.30
N VAL A 270 17.83 8.33 20.46
CA VAL A 270 17.18 8.35 21.78
C VAL A 270 16.37 7.09 22.10
N ALA A 271 16.19 6.20 21.12
CA ALA A 271 15.31 5.02 21.18
C ALA A 271 15.72 3.91 22.17
N ASN A 272 16.92 3.96 22.76
CA ASN A 272 17.54 2.77 23.35
C ASN A 272 16.68 2.06 24.43
N ASP A 273 15.88 2.81 25.19
CA ASP A 273 15.04 2.27 26.28
C ASP A 273 13.53 2.59 26.13
N HIS A 274 13.11 3.12 24.98
CA HIS A 274 11.73 3.59 24.79
C HIS A 274 11.06 2.93 23.58
N GLU A 275 9.79 2.54 23.76
CA GLU A 275 8.97 2.02 22.68
C GLU A 275 8.59 3.15 21.71
N ILE A 276 8.83 2.96 20.41
CA ILE A 276 8.55 3.96 19.38
C ILE A 276 7.41 3.47 18.49
N PHE A 277 6.39 4.30 18.36
CA PHE A 277 5.27 4.06 17.47
C PHE A 277 5.30 5.03 16.30
N GLU A 278 5.57 4.51 15.11
CA GLU A 278 5.55 5.28 13.87
C GLU A 278 4.20 5.08 13.15
N ILE A 279 3.40 6.13 13.12
CA ILE A 279 2.18 6.23 12.31
C ILE A 279 2.54 6.94 11.01
N ARG A 280 1.96 6.49 9.89
CA ARG A 280 2.14 7.15 8.60
C ARG A 280 0.81 7.39 7.92
N GLY A 281 0.57 8.66 7.54
CA GLY A 281 -0.51 9.02 6.65
C GLY A 281 -0.27 8.49 5.23
N MET A 282 -1.14 7.63 4.73
CA MET A 282 -1.09 7.14 3.36
C MET A 282 -1.92 8.06 2.44
N SER A 283 -1.24 8.83 1.58
CA SER A 283 -1.89 9.84 0.71
C SER A 283 -2.94 9.29 -0.28
N HIS A 284 -2.97 7.97 -0.48
CA HIS A 284 -3.94 7.26 -1.32
C HIS A 284 -5.16 6.74 -0.55
N ARG A 285 -5.12 6.65 0.79
CA ARG A 285 -6.27 6.31 1.62
C ARG A 285 -7.03 7.56 2.05
N ARG A 286 -7.41 8.41 1.08
CA ARG A 286 -8.13 9.67 1.38
C ARG A 286 -9.57 9.43 1.81
N ASP A 287 -10.14 8.30 1.41
CA ASP A 287 -11.54 7.95 1.67
C ASP A 287 -11.72 7.27 3.05
N GLU A 288 -10.61 6.84 3.68
CA GLU A 288 -10.62 6.30 5.03
C GLU A 288 -10.26 7.40 6.05
N SER A 289 -11.28 8.09 6.55
CA SER A 289 -11.12 9.03 7.66
C SER A 289 -10.46 8.34 8.85
N LEU A 290 -9.33 8.91 9.32
CA LEU A 290 -8.54 8.38 10.44
C LEU A 290 -7.94 6.96 10.21
N GLY A 291 -7.79 6.53 8.94
CA GLY A 291 -7.32 5.18 8.61
C GLY A 291 -5.95 4.81 9.22
N CYS A 292 -5.02 5.76 9.34
CA CYS A 292 -3.74 5.52 10.00
C CYS A 292 -3.87 5.24 11.50
N LEU A 293 -4.79 5.92 12.19
CA LEU A 293 -5.10 5.69 13.61
C LEU A 293 -5.85 4.37 13.80
N LYS A 294 -6.71 3.98 12.86
CA LYS A 294 -7.36 2.66 12.85
C LYS A 294 -6.31 1.54 12.84
N VAL A 295 -5.38 1.59 11.89
CA VAL A 295 -4.30 0.59 11.77
C VAL A 295 -3.43 0.57 13.03
N PHE A 296 -3.12 1.75 13.58
CA PHE A 296 -2.36 1.88 14.82
C PHE A 296 -3.03 1.18 16.00
N VAL A 297 -4.32 1.46 16.25
CA VAL A 297 -5.07 0.84 17.35
C VAL A 297 -5.24 -0.66 17.13
N GLN A 298 -5.47 -1.11 15.89
CA GLN A 298 -5.54 -2.54 15.56
C GLN A 298 -4.23 -3.26 15.90
N HIS A 299 -3.09 -2.65 15.54
CA HIS A 299 -1.79 -3.23 15.82
C HIS A 299 -1.53 -3.36 17.32
N LEU A 300 -1.79 -2.30 18.09
CA LEU A 300 -1.60 -2.31 19.55
C LEU A 300 -2.52 -3.31 20.27
N ALA A 301 -3.78 -3.40 19.84
CA ALA A 301 -4.76 -4.31 20.44
C ALA A 301 -4.62 -5.76 19.93
N GLY A 302 -3.74 -6.02 18.95
CA GLY A 302 -3.61 -7.33 18.31
C GLY A 302 -4.87 -7.76 17.55
N ILE A 303 -5.61 -6.80 16.99
CA ILE A 303 -6.84 -7.02 16.22
C ILE A 303 -6.49 -7.24 14.75
N THR A 304 -7.00 -8.32 14.17
CA THR A 304 -6.81 -8.66 12.75
C THR A 304 -8.14 -8.74 12.02
N ALA A 305 -8.11 -8.60 10.69
CA ALA A 305 -9.31 -8.70 9.85
C ALA A 305 -9.94 -10.11 9.83
N ALA A 306 -9.22 -11.13 10.29
CA ALA A 306 -9.71 -12.51 10.38
C ALA A 306 -10.58 -12.74 11.63
N MET A 307 -10.52 -11.86 12.64
CA MET A 307 -11.31 -11.96 13.85
C MET A 307 -12.75 -11.50 13.60
N ASP A 308 -13.73 -12.22 14.17
CA ASP A 308 -15.11 -11.78 14.19
C ASP A 308 -15.32 -10.56 15.10
N GLY A 309 -16.48 -9.90 14.99
CA GLY A 309 -16.76 -8.69 15.75
C GLY A 309 -16.77 -8.89 17.27
N ALA A 310 -17.04 -10.11 17.77
CA ALA A 310 -17.00 -10.39 19.20
C ALA A 310 -15.55 -10.51 19.70
N ALA A 311 -14.71 -11.28 19.00
CA ALA A 311 -13.29 -11.41 19.28
C ALA A 311 -12.54 -10.07 19.19
N GLN A 312 -12.92 -9.21 18.23
CA GLN A 312 -12.36 -7.86 18.14
C GLN A 312 -12.72 -6.99 19.35
N ARG A 313 -13.95 -7.09 19.88
CA ARG A 313 -14.37 -6.38 21.10
C ARG A 313 -13.63 -6.86 22.33
N ASP A 314 -13.47 -8.17 22.49
CA ASP A 314 -12.78 -8.74 23.64
C ASP A 314 -11.31 -8.30 23.68
N ARG A 315 -10.64 -8.30 22.53
CA ARG A 315 -9.28 -7.76 22.38
C ARG A 315 -9.20 -6.29 22.71
N LEU A 316 -10.15 -5.49 22.20
CA LEU A 316 -10.20 -4.07 22.50
C LEU A 316 -10.44 -3.81 23.98
N ALA A 317 -11.33 -4.56 24.63
CA ALA A 317 -11.64 -4.40 26.05
C ALA A 317 -10.46 -4.79 26.95
N ALA A 318 -9.70 -5.81 26.57
CA ALA A 318 -8.49 -6.23 27.28
C ALA A 318 -7.35 -5.20 27.16
N PHE A 319 -7.26 -4.51 26.03
CA PHE A 319 -6.20 -3.54 25.74
C PHE A 319 -6.52 -2.11 26.22
N ALA A 320 -7.74 -1.64 25.97
CA ALA A 320 -8.10 -0.23 26.13
C ALA A 320 -8.61 0.10 27.54
N PRO A 321 -8.29 1.29 28.09
CA PRO A 321 -8.90 1.81 29.30
C PRO A 321 -10.43 1.85 29.17
N GLU A 322 -11.15 1.59 30.27
CA GLU A 322 -12.61 1.48 30.27
C GLU A 322 -13.31 2.67 29.59
N GLY A 323 -12.91 3.91 29.93
CA GLY A 323 -13.46 5.13 29.33
C GLY A 323 -13.09 5.40 27.87
N ALA A 324 -12.21 4.61 27.25
CA ALA A 324 -11.79 4.75 25.86
C ALA A 324 -12.37 3.66 24.93
N ARG A 325 -12.98 2.60 25.47
CA ARG A 325 -13.41 1.42 24.69
C ARG A 325 -14.40 1.78 23.59
N ASP A 326 -15.46 2.50 23.92
CA ASP A 326 -16.54 2.85 22.97
C ASP A 326 -16.03 3.73 21.82
N GLY A 327 -15.25 4.78 22.15
CA GLY A 327 -14.69 5.66 21.12
C GLY A 327 -13.67 4.95 20.22
N LEU A 328 -12.90 4.00 20.73
CA LEU A 328 -12.02 3.17 19.90
C LEU A 328 -12.81 2.15 19.07
N ALA A 329 -13.90 1.58 19.58
CA ALA A 329 -14.78 0.70 18.82
C ALA A 329 -15.42 1.44 17.63
N LEU A 330 -15.82 2.71 17.83
CA LEU A 330 -16.27 3.62 16.78
C LEU A 330 -15.19 3.88 15.71
N LEU A 331 -13.93 4.06 16.13
CA LEU A 331 -12.79 4.23 15.20
C LEU A 331 -12.56 2.98 14.35
N LEU A 332 -12.63 1.80 14.97
CA LEU A 332 -12.40 0.52 14.30
C LEU A 332 -13.57 0.09 13.41
N GLY A 333 -14.77 0.62 13.65
CA GLY A 333 -16.00 0.23 12.96
C GLY A 333 -16.56 -1.09 13.48
N ILE A 334 -16.37 -1.37 14.77
CA ILE A 334 -16.87 -2.57 15.45
C ILE A 334 -18.29 -2.34 16.00
N GLU A 335 -18.67 -1.07 16.23
CA GLU A 335 -20.03 -0.70 16.64
C GLU A 335 -21.00 -0.67 15.46
N THR A 336 -22.22 -1.14 15.73
CA THR A 336 -23.35 -1.20 14.78
C THR A 336 -24.35 -0.07 14.97
N GLU A 337 -24.26 0.73 16.03
CA GLU A 337 -25.20 1.83 16.26
C GLU A 337 -24.82 3.09 15.47
N PRO A 338 -25.78 3.69 14.73
CA PRO A 338 -25.52 4.91 13.98
C PRO A 338 -25.35 6.10 14.93
N VAL A 339 -24.13 6.62 15.02
CA VAL A 339 -23.79 7.84 15.77
C VAL A 339 -23.64 9.02 14.82
N ALA A 340 -24.19 10.18 15.19
CA ALA A 340 -24.04 11.41 14.39
C ALA A 340 -22.56 11.75 14.14
N PRO A 341 -22.17 12.23 12.94
CA PRO A 341 -20.76 12.38 12.56
C PRO A 341 -19.89 13.21 13.53
N LEU A 342 -20.42 14.34 14.04
CA LEU A 342 -19.70 15.21 14.98
C LEU A 342 -19.51 14.54 16.34
N VAL A 343 -20.53 13.85 16.83
CA VAL A 343 -20.47 13.09 18.09
C VAL A 343 -19.48 11.94 17.97
N ARG A 344 -19.46 11.27 16.81
CA ARG A 344 -18.49 10.21 16.50
C ARG A 344 -17.06 10.75 16.54
N GLN A 345 -16.77 11.88 15.89
CA GLN A 345 -15.44 12.49 15.93
C GLN A 345 -15.00 12.87 17.34
N ALA A 346 -15.89 13.48 18.12
CA ALA A 346 -15.60 13.87 19.50
C ALA A 346 -15.28 12.66 20.39
N ARG A 347 -16.08 11.60 20.31
CA ARG A 347 -15.86 10.35 21.06
C ARG A 347 -14.54 9.67 20.68
N ILE A 348 -14.22 9.60 19.39
CA ILE A 348 -12.95 9.05 18.91
C ILE A 348 -11.77 9.87 19.45
N ALA A 349 -11.84 11.19 19.38
CA ALA A 349 -10.77 12.06 19.87
C ALA A 349 -10.55 11.92 21.38
N GLN A 350 -11.63 11.89 22.17
CA GLN A 350 -11.56 11.67 23.62
C GLN A 350 -10.95 10.31 23.97
N ALA A 351 -11.38 9.25 23.27
CA ALA A 351 -10.88 7.90 23.48
C ALA A 351 -9.40 7.75 23.12
N LEU A 352 -8.95 8.34 22.01
CA LEU A 352 -7.53 8.40 21.65
C LEU A 352 -6.71 9.17 22.69
N GLY A 353 -7.24 10.28 23.22
CA GLY A 353 -6.61 11.03 24.31
C GLY A 353 -6.43 10.19 25.57
N GLY A 354 -7.48 9.46 25.98
CA GLY A 354 -7.42 8.55 27.13
C GLY A 354 -6.45 7.39 26.93
N LEU A 355 -6.41 6.80 25.72
CA LEU A 355 -5.44 5.78 25.36
C LEU A 355 -4.00 6.31 25.45
N MET A 356 -3.74 7.48 24.87
CA MET A 356 -2.41 8.10 24.91
C MET A 356 -1.97 8.40 26.34
N GLN A 357 -2.86 8.91 27.20
CA GLN A 357 -2.55 9.14 28.62
C GLN A 357 -2.21 7.84 29.36
N ALA A 358 -2.95 6.76 29.12
CA ALA A 358 -2.66 5.46 29.72
C ALA A 358 -1.30 4.90 29.25
N MET A 359 -0.98 5.04 27.97
CA MET A 359 0.33 4.65 27.42
C MET A 359 1.48 5.47 28.02
N ILE A 360 1.32 6.79 28.10
CA ILE A 360 2.29 7.70 28.73
C ILE A 360 2.52 7.33 30.20
N GLY A 361 1.44 7.07 30.95
CA GLY A 361 1.52 6.66 32.37
C GLY A 361 2.26 5.33 32.58
N ALA A 362 2.28 4.45 31.57
CA ALA A 362 3.04 3.20 31.60
C ALA A 362 4.53 3.38 31.21
N GLY A 363 5.00 4.61 30.97
CA GLY A 363 6.38 4.90 30.53
C GLY A 363 6.66 4.51 29.08
N ARG A 364 5.61 4.23 28.29
CA ARG A 364 5.70 3.72 26.92
C ARG A 364 5.13 4.76 25.97
N ALA A 365 5.99 5.51 25.28
CA ALA A 365 5.83 5.80 23.85
C ALA A 365 6.55 7.08 23.42
N VAL A 366 7.15 7.00 22.24
CA VAL A 366 7.31 8.14 21.34
C VAL A 366 6.38 7.93 20.15
N LEU A 367 5.41 8.84 19.97
CA LEU A 367 4.48 8.79 18.85
C LEU A 367 4.98 9.69 17.72
N PHE A 368 5.25 9.10 16.55
CA PHE A 368 5.59 9.84 15.33
C PHE A 368 4.41 9.78 14.36
N VAL A 369 3.87 10.93 13.95
CA VAL A 369 2.67 11.06 13.09
C VAL A 369 3.03 11.44 11.66
#